data_AF-R0LHE1-F1
#
_entry.id   AF-R0LHE1-F1
#
_cell.length_a   1.000
_cell.length_b   1.000
_cell.length_c   1.000
_cell.angle_alpha   90.00
_cell.angle_beta   90.00
_cell.angle_gamma   90.00
#
_symmetry.space_group_name_H-M   'P 1'
#
loop_
_entity.id
_entity.type
_entity.pdbx_description
1 polymer ?
#
loop_
_entity_poly.entity_id
_entity_poly.type
_entity_poly.pdbx_seq_one_letter_code
_entity_poly.pdbx_strand_id
1 'polypeptide(L)'
;DVDHQKADWVSIHEKICQLLVPVRTSLPFLIPEEERKHGVEQLVKRQKYIIDLTYSTAQKFLWDGKHEKAMPAALHALRFSIEVYGSSSVQLVPAYLLLAEACIGVGHHLQASKYLSQAQWIVLRTPDCSAAVQHRLHRSLGLLCAAEGNFEQALYHLANDIYLASSTFGLKSIETSGGCFHMANVFFRQNKMDIADSLYAEVTDIWHAFLTKSVQTQEQIHKSRAEKSPFTEDKEISEDTEAQQAEATQVLNAVLDIREQALKQQPGETARVLHALAMLYYLVMDLSKAYEMGTKAFDLLKQLPQQESLEAIGRLLKLINSKP
;
A
#
# COMPACT_ATOMS: atom_id res chain seq x y z
N ASP A 1 9.05 -29.88 5.33
CA ASP A 1 10.14 -29.07 4.76
C ASP A 1 10.44 -27.93 5.73
N VAL A 2 11.70 -27.84 6.19
CA VAL A 2 12.12 -26.93 7.26
C VAL A 2 12.15 -25.48 6.76
N ASP A 3 12.48 -25.27 5.48
CA ASP A 3 12.56 -23.93 4.89
C ASP A 3 11.18 -23.30 4.71
N HIS A 4 10.20 -24.08 4.27
CA HIS A 4 8.80 -23.64 4.22
C HIS A 4 8.23 -23.29 5.60
N GLN A 5 8.57 -24.06 6.65
CA GLN A 5 8.14 -23.76 8.02
C GLN A 5 8.77 -22.47 8.56
N LYS A 6 10.05 -22.24 8.25
CA LYS A 6 10.75 -21.00 8.62
C LYS A 6 10.19 -19.79 7.87
N ALA A 7 9.86 -19.94 6.59
CA ALA A 7 9.25 -18.89 5.79
C ALA A 7 7.84 -18.51 6.31
N ASP A 8 7.00 -19.50 6.65
CA ASP A 8 5.70 -19.26 7.28
C ASP A 8 5.85 -18.55 8.64
N TRP A 9 6.84 -18.97 9.43
CA TRP A 9 7.15 -18.37 10.73
C TRP A 9 7.52 -16.89 10.65
N VAL A 10 8.49 -16.57 9.79
CA VAL A 10 8.99 -15.20 9.58
C VAL A 10 7.96 -14.30 8.89
N SER A 11 7.04 -14.88 8.12
CA SER A 11 5.98 -14.14 7.44
C SER A 11 4.91 -13.68 8.44
N ILE A 12 4.19 -14.62 9.04
CA ILE A 12 2.99 -14.28 9.82
C ILE A 12 2.79 -15.16 11.04
N HIS A 13 3.32 -16.39 11.05
CA HIS A 13 2.98 -17.37 12.08
C HIS A 13 3.31 -16.87 13.48
N GLU A 14 4.43 -16.15 13.66
CA GLU A 14 4.80 -15.55 14.94
C GLU A 14 3.68 -14.65 15.50
N LYS A 15 3.04 -13.86 14.63
CA LYS A 15 1.96 -12.93 15.00
C LYS A 15 0.62 -13.63 15.23
N ILE A 16 0.32 -14.67 14.45
CA ILE A 16 -0.99 -15.34 14.50
C ILE A 16 -1.03 -16.58 15.40
N CYS A 17 0.10 -17.15 15.82
CA CYS A 17 0.14 -18.43 16.53
C CYS A 17 -0.76 -18.45 17.77
N GLN A 18 -0.72 -17.39 18.59
CA GLN A 18 -1.57 -17.28 19.78
C GLN A 18 -3.05 -17.11 19.42
N LEU A 19 -3.35 -16.42 18.31
CA LEU A 19 -4.70 -16.19 17.80
C LEU A 19 -5.30 -17.47 17.18
N LEU A 20 -4.46 -18.38 16.68
CA LEU A 20 -4.88 -19.65 16.08
C LEU A 20 -5.33 -20.68 17.12
N VAL A 21 -4.82 -20.62 18.36
CA VAL A 21 -5.15 -21.61 19.40
C VAL A 21 -6.67 -21.65 19.67
N PRO A 22 -7.36 -20.54 19.94
CA PRO A 22 -8.80 -20.57 20.18
C PRO A 22 -9.65 -20.91 18.95
N VAL A 23 -9.12 -20.69 17.74
CA VAL A 23 -9.82 -21.00 16.47
C VAL A 23 -9.74 -22.49 16.15
N ARG A 24 -8.66 -23.16 16.55
CA ARG A 24 -8.42 -24.60 16.33
C ARG A 24 -8.99 -25.48 17.44
N THR A 25 -9.28 -24.93 18.62
CA THR A 25 -9.87 -25.68 19.73
C THR A 25 -11.32 -26.03 19.43
N SER A 26 -11.62 -27.33 19.36
CA SER A 26 -12.98 -27.83 19.17
C SER A 26 -13.86 -27.49 20.38
N LEU A 27 -15.05 -26.94 20.13
CA LEU A 27 -16.05 -26.74 21.17
C LEU A 27 -16.53 -28.09 21.74
N PRO A 28 -16.67 -28.22 23.08
CA PRO A 28 -17.30 -29.38 23.71
C PRO A 28 -18.67 -29.72 23.11
N PHE A 29 -18.97 -31.02 22.95
CA PHE A 29 -20.16 -31.52 22.25
C PHE A 29 -21.50 -31.21 22.95
N LEU A 30 -21.48 -30.88 24.25
CA LEU A 30 -22.67 -30.70 25.10
C LEU A 30 -22.73 -29.27 25.67
N ILE A 31 -23.00 -28.29 24.80
CA ILE A 31 -23.14 -26.88 25.18
C ILE A 31 -24.57 -26.42 24.86
N PRO A 32 -25.23 -25.60 25.73
CA PRO A 32 -26.52 -24.98 25.44
C PRO A 32 -26.53 -24.22 24.10
N GLU A 33 -27.70 -24.14 23.45
CA GLU A 33 -27.81 -23.56 22.10
C GLU A 33 -27.35 -22.10 22.02
N GLU A 34 -27.60 -21.31 23.07
CA GLU A 34 -27.22 -19.90 23.15
C GLU A 34 -25.70 -19.73 23.27
N GLU A 35 -25.05 -20.51 24.14
CA GLU A 35 -23.59 -20.51 24.29
C GLU A 35 -22.89 -21.00 23.01
N ARG A 36 -23.50 -21.96 22.30
CA ARG A 36 -23.02 -22.41 20.99
C ARG A 36 -23.11 -21.29 19.94
N LYS A 37 -24.23 -20.56 19.86
CA LYS A 37 -24.38 -19.41 18.95
C LYS A 37 -23.36 -18.32 19.27
N HIS A 38 -23.22 -17.97 20.55
CA HIS A 38 -22.23 -16.99 21.01
C HIS A 38 -20.79 -17.42 20.67
N GLY A 39 -20.45 -18.70 20.86
CA GLY A 39 -19.14 -19.25 20.52
C GLY A 39 -18.83 -19.16 19.03
N VAL A 40 -19.82 -19.44 18.16
CA VAL A 40 -19.67 -19.30 16.70
C VAL A 40 -19.46 -17.84 16.31
N GLU A 41 -20.22 -16.90 16.88
CA GLU A 41 -20.04 -15.47 16.61
C GLU A 41 -18.65 -14.97 17.01
N GLN A 42 -18.16 -15.39 18.19
CA GLN A 42 -16.80 -15.04 18.65
C GLN A 42 -15.72 -15.65 17.75
N LEU A 43 -15.92 -16.88 17.28
CA LEU A 43 -15.00 -17.54 16.35
C LEU A 43 -14.92 -16.78 15.02
N VAL A 44 -16.07 -16.39 14.45
CA VAL A 44 -16.11 -15.60 13.21
C VAL A 44 -15.44 -14.24 13.40
N LYS A 45 -15.67 -13.55 14.53
CA LYS A 45 -14.99 -12.27 14.83
C LYS A 45 -13.48 -12.43 14.87
N ARG A 46 -12.98 -13.48 15.52
CA ARG A 46 -11.54 -13.79 15.58
C ARG A 46 -10.97 -14.13 14.21
N GLN A 47 -11.68 -14.92 13.40
CA GLN A 47 -11.25 -15.23 12.04
C GLN A 47 -11.18 -13.97 11.17
N LYS A 48 -12.16 -13.07 11.26
CA LYS A 48 -12.13 -11.77 10.56
C LYS A 48 -10.93 -10.94 10.96
N TYR A 49 -10.64 -10.83 12.26
CA TYR A 49 -9.44 -10.15 12.73
C TYR A 49 -8.14 -10.78 12.18
N ILE A 50 -8.06 -12.12 12.12
CA ILE A 50 -6.90 -12.82 11.52
C ILE A 50 -6.81 -12.53 10.02
N ILE A 51 -7.94 -12.46 9.29
CA ILE A 51 -7.95 -12.07 7.88
C ILE A 51 -7.35 -10.68 7.70
N ASP A 52 -7.78 -9.71 8.48
CA ASP A 52 -7.31 -8.32 8.37
C ASP A 52 -5.80 -8.22 8.68
N LEU A 53 -5.34 -8.91 9.74
CA LEU A 53 -3.92 -8.93 10.13
C LEU A 53 -3.02 -9.64 9.11
N THR A 54 -3.47 -10.77 8.56
CA THR A 54 -2.73 -11.52 7.54
C THR A 54 -2.69 -10.76 6.21
N TYR A 55 -3.79 -10.11 5.85
CA TYR A 55 -3.90 -9.24 4.69
C TYR A 55 -2.96 -8.04 4.78
N SER A 56 -3.00 -7.28 5.88
CA SER A 56 -2.14 -6.10 6.08
C SER A 56 -0.66 -6.46 6.12
N THR A 57 -0.31 -7.57 6.77
CA THR A 57 1.08 -8.06 6.80
C THR A 57 1.57 -8.47 5.41
N ALA A 58 0.75 -9.16 4.62
CA ALA A 58 1.09 -9.52 3.25
C ALA A 58 1.30 -8.27 2.38
N GLN A 59 0.39 -7.30 2.47
CA GLN A 59 0.48 -6.04 1.73
C GLN A 59 1.76 -5.27 2.08
N LYS A 60 2.09 -5.17 3.37
CA LYS A 60 3.35 -4.55 3.82
C LYS A 60 4.58 -5.24 3.21
N PHE A 61 4.61 -6.57 3.19
CA PHE A 61 5.74 -7.29 2.57
C PHE A 61 5.86 -7.03 1.06
N LEU A 62 4.75 -6.88 0.35
CA LEU A 62 4.78 -6.53 -1.08
C LEU A 62 5.40 -5.16 -1.31
N TRP A 63 5.01 -4.16 -0.51
CA TRP A 63 5.56 -2.80 -0.58
C TRP A 63 7.02 -2.71 -0.12
N ASP A 64 7.44 -3.56 0.82
CA ASP A 64 8.85 -3.75 1.17
C ASP A 64 9.68 -4.48 0.08
N GLY A 65 9.05 -4.94 -1.02
CA GLY A 65 9.69 -5.76 -2.06
C GLY A 65 10.02 -7.20 -1.63
N LYS A 66 9.53 -7.64 -0.47
CA LYS A 66 9.78 -8.97 0.10
C LYS A 66 8.71 -9.97 -0.36
N HIS A 67 8.62 -10.17 -1.68
CA HIS A 67 7.54 -10.94 -2.32
C HIS A 67 7.42 -12.38 -1.79
N GLU A 68 8.53 -13.08 -1.58
CA GLU A 68 8.52 -14.44 -1.01
C GLU A 68 7.91 -14.49 0.41
N LYS A 69 8.15 -13.46 1.22
CA LYS A 69 7.60 -13.36 2.59
C LYS A 69 6.12 -12.97 2.59
N ALA A 70 5.62 -12.34 1.53
CA ALA A 70 4.21 -12.00 1.41
C ALA A 70 3.32 -13.23 1.18
N MET A 71 3.85 -14.27 0.51
CA MET A 71 3.06 -15.43 0.10
C MET A 71 2.39 -16.19 1.26
N PRO A 72 3.08 -16.54 2.36
CA PRO A 72 2.44 -17.27 3.46
C PRO A 72 1.33 -16.45 4.13
N ALA A 73 1.58 -15.16 4.40
CA ALA A 73 0.57 -14.24 4.93
C ALA A 73 -0.66 -14.16 4.01
N ALA A 74 -0.48 -14.01 2.70
CA ALA A 74 -1.59 -13.95 1.75
C ALA A 74 -2.35 -15.30 1.62
N LEU A 75 -1.66 -16.44 1.77
CA LEU A 75 -2.29 -17.76 1.80
C LEU A 75 -3.17 -17.94 3.04
N HIS A 76 -2.71 -17.50 4.23
CA HIS A 76 -3.53 -17.51 5.43
C HIS A 76 -4.75 -16.59 5.29
N ALA A 77 -4.56 -15.38 4.73
CA ALA A 77 -5.67 -14.47 4.44
C ALA A 77 -6.74 -15.13 3.55
N LEU A 78 -6.31 -15.78 2.47
CA LEU A 78 -7.21 -16.50 1.57
C LEU A 78 -7.94 -17.65 2.28
N ARG A 79 -7.20 -18.47 3.04
CA ARG A 79 -7.75 -19.63 3.76
C ARG A 79 -8.85 -19.21 4.74
N PHE A 80 -8.57 -18.26 5.62
CA PHE A 80 -9.57 -17.80 6.59
C PHE A 80 -10.73 -17.10 5.89
N SER A 81 -10.47 -16.39 4.79
CA SER A 81 -11.55 -15.77 4.02
C SER A 81 -12.49 -16.81 3.40
N ILE A 82 -11.98 -17.96 2.94
CA ILE A 82 -12.82 -19.08 2.46
C ILE A 82 -13.64 -19.66 3.61
N GLU A 83 -13.04 -19.84 4.79
CA GLU A 83 -13.73 -20.37 5.98
C GLU A 83 -14.86 -19.45 6.46
N VAL A 84 -14.67 -18.13 6.39
CA VAL A 84 -15.65 -17.13 6.87
C VAL A 84 -16.72 -16.79 5.83
N TYR A 85 -16.32 -16.59 4.57
CA TYR A 85 -17.19 -16.02 3.53
C TYR A 85 -17.64 -17.03 2.47
N GLY A 86 -17.01 -18.20 2.40
CA GLY A 86 -17.26 -19.21 1.38
C GLY A 86 -16.44 -19.01 0.11
N SER A 87 -16.31 -20.07 -0.70
CA SER A 87 -15.38 -20.18 -1.83
C SER A 87 -15.71 -19.32 -3.06
N SER A 88 -16.93 -18.77 -3.15
CA SER A 88 -17.38 -17.95 -4.29
C SER A 88 -17.58 -16.47 -3.93
N SER A 89 -17.07 -16.04 -2.78
CA SER A 89 -17.34 -14.73 -2.21
C SER A 89 -16.44 -13.64 -2.78
N VAL A 90 -16.97 -12.44 -3.06
CA VAL A 90 -16.19 -11.29 -3.54
C VAL A 90 -15.11 -10.86 -2.53
N GLN A 91 -15.33 -11.15 -1.26
CA GLN A 91 -14.40 -10.92 -0.15
C GLN A 91 -13.09 -11.72 -0.30
N LEU A 92 -13.04 -12.74 -1.17
CA LEU A 92 -11.79 -13.47 -1.45
C LEU A 92 -10.87 -12.74 -2.43
N VAL A 93 -11.42 -11.83 -3.24
CA VAL A 93 -10.67 -11.18 -4.33
C VAL A 93 -9.40 -10.49 -3.82
N PRO A 94 -9.42 -9.68 -2.74
CA PRO A 94 -8.21 -9.03 -2.24
C PRO A 94 -7.07 -10.00 -1.91
N ALA A 95 -7.37 -11.16 -1.33
CA ALA A 95 -6.36 -12.17 -1.00
C ALA A 95 -5.78 -12.84 -2.25
N TYR A 96 -6.61 -13.12 -3.27
CA TYR A 96 -6.12 -13.59 -4.57
C TYR A 96 -5.22 -12.58 -5.26
N LEU A 97 -5.53 -11.29 -5.19
CA LEU A 97 -4.70 -10.24 -5.78
C LEU A 97 -3.34 -10.14 -5.09
N LEU A 98 -3.28 -10.21 -3.76
CA LEU A 98 -2.00 -10.24 -3.02
C LEU A 98 -1.12 -11.44 -3.42
N LEU A 99 -1.72 -12.62 -3.57
CA LEU A 99 -1.00 -13.82 -4.02
C LEU A 99 -0.49 -13.67 -5.45
N ALA A 100 -1.30 -13.10 -6.34
CA ALA A 100 -0.89 -12.85 -7.71
C ALA A 100 0.28 -11.87 -7.77
N GLU A 101 0.22 -10.76 -7.04
CA GLU A 101 1.28 -9.76 -6.98
C GLU A 101 2.58 -10.32 -6.39
N ALA A 102 2.49 -11.12 -5.32
CA ALA A 102 3.64 -11.84 -4.78
C ALA A 102 4.27 -12.77 -5.82
N CYS A 103 3.44 -13.53 -6.56
CA CYS A 103 3.93 -14.41 -7.62
C CYS A 103 4.57 -13.64 -8.77
N ILE A 104 4.02 -12.48 -9.17
CA ILE A 104 4.62 -11.61 -10.19
C ILE A 104 5.99 -11.13 -9.73
N GLY A 105 6.12 -10.66 -8.49
CA GLY A 105 7.38 -10.17 -7.93
C GLY A 105 8.48 -11.24 -7.81
N VAL A 106 8.10 -12.52 -7.64
CA VAL A 106 9.04 -13.66 -7.67
C VAL A 106 9.33 -14.15 -9.10
N GLY A 107 8.53 -13.75 -10.09
CA GLY A 107 8.64 -14.21 -11.49
C GLY A 107 7.85 -15.49 -11.80
N HIS A 108 6.98 -15.94 -10.90
CA HIS A 108 6.09 -17.10 -11.10
C HIS A 108 4.80 -16.71 -11.87
N HIS A 109 4.94 -16.28 -13.12
CA HIS A 109 3.83 -15.72 -13.92
C HIS A 109 2.66 -16.70 -14.09
N LEU A 110 2.94 -17.99 -14.27
CA LEU A 110 1.90 -19.02 -14.39
C LEU A 110 1.04 -19.15 -13.12
N GLN A 111 1.65 -19.03 -11.94
CA GLN A 111 0.92 -19.06 -10.67
C GLN A 111 0.10 -17.79 -10.49
N ALA A 112 0.67 -16.62 -10.81
CA ALA A 112 -0.03 -15.35 -10.79
C ALA A 112 -1.29 -15.38 -11.67
N SER A 113 -1.16 -15.85 -12.92
CA SER A 113 -2.28 -15.98 -13.86
C SER A 113 -3.41 -16.85 -13.31
N LYS A 114 -3.09 -17.97 -12.62
CA LYS A 114 -4.10 -18.82 -11.96
C LYS A 114 -4.86 -18.07 -10.88
N TYR A 115 -4.17 -17.34 -10.00
CA TYR A 115 -4.82 -16.55 -8.95
C TYR A 115 -5.68 -15.41 -9.53
N LEU A 116 -5.19 -14.70 -10.55
CA LEU A 116 -5.97 -13.66 -11.23
C LEU A 116 -7.20 -14.22 -11.94
N SER A 117 -7.10 -15.42 -12.52
CA SER A 117 -8.25 -16.10 -13.13
C SER A 117 -9.34 -16.41 -12.09
N GLN A 118 -8.96 -16.83 -10.87
CA GLN A 118 -9.91 -17.03 -9.78
C GLN A 118 -10.56 -15.72 -9.33
N ALA A 119 -9.77 -14.67 -9.15
CA ALA A 119 -10.28 -13.34 -8.80
C ALA A 119 -11.24 -12.80 -9.87
N GLN A 120 -10.85 -12.89 -11.14
CA GLN A 120 -11.66 -12.43 -12.26
C GLN A 120 -12.98 -13.22 -12.37
N TRP A 121 -12.95 -14.53 -12.18
CA TRP A 121 -14.16 -15.37 -12.17
C TRP A 121 -15.15 -14.96 -11.08
N ILE A 122 -14.66 -14.65 -9.87
CA ILE A 122 -15.49 -14.17 -8.76
C ILE A 122 -16.12 -12.82 -9.10
N VAL A 123 -15.33 -11.88 -9.63
CA VAL A 123 -15.82 -10.56 -10.06
C VAL A 123 -16.89 -10.69 -11.15
N LEU A 124 -16.65 -11.52 -12.16
CA LEU A 124 -17.61 -11.78 -13.26
C LEU A 124 -18.93 -12.36 -12.76
N ARG A 125 -18.90 -13.20 -11.72
CA ARG A 125 -20.10 -13.83 -11.15
C ARG A 125 -20.82 -12.96 -10.12
N THR A 126 -20.23 -11.85 -9.71
CA THR A 126 -20.81 -10.95 -8.72
C THR A 126 -21.49 -9.79 -9.45
N PRO A 127 -22.83 -9.77 -9.56
CA PRO A 127 -23.52 -8.61 -10.09
C PRO A 127 -23.21 -7.39 -9.22
N ASP A 128 -23.08 -6.21 -9.84
CA ASP A 128 -22.79 -4.95 -9.16
C ASP A 128 -21.49 -4.97 -8.31
N CYS A 129 -20.48 -5.75 -8.73
CA CYS A 129 -19.16 -5.72 -8.10
C CYS A 129 -18.63 -4.29 -8.05
N SER A 130 -18.19 -3.82 -6.88
CA SER A 130 -17.81 -2.43 -6.70
C SER A 130 -16.60 -2.04 -7.55
N ALA A 131 -16.58 -0.80 -8.05
CA ALA A 131 -15.42 -0.26 -8.76
C ALA A 131 -14.14 -0.33 -7.91
N ALA A 132 -14.25 -0.24 -6.58
CA ALA A 132 -13.18 -0.45 -5.59
C ALA A 132 -12.49 -1.83 -5.70
N VAL A 133 -13.23 -2.89 -6.04
CA VAL A 133 -12.65 -4.22 -6.25
C VAL A 133 -12.15 -4.36 -7.69
N GLN A 134 -12.91 -3.86 -8.65
CA GLN A 134 -12.58 -3.98 -10.08
C GLN A 134 -11.27 -3.28 -10.46
N HIS A 135 -11.02 -2.07 -9.95
CA HIS A 135 -9.80 -1.33 -10.31
C HIS A 135 -8.53 -2.09 -9.84
N ARG A 136 -8.56 -2.70 -8.65
CA ARG A 136 -7.44 -3.51 -8.13
C ARG A 136 -7.19 -4.77 -8.96
N LEU A 137 -8.25 -5.41 -9.46
CA LEU A 137 -8.13 -6.54 -10.38
C LEU A 137 -7.47 -6.09 -11.68
N HIS A 138 -7.93 -4.96 -12.25
CA HIS A 138 -7.33 -4.37 -13.44
C HIS A 138 -5.85 -4.00 -13.23
N ARG A 139 -5.49 -3.42 -12.08
CA ARG A 139 -4.10 -3.17 -11.72
C ARG A 139 -3.26 -4.44 -11.79
N SER A 140 -3.72 -5.50 -11.13
CA SER A 140 -2.97 -6.76 -11.04
C SER A 140 -2.83 -7.47 -12.39
N LEU A 141 -3.87 -7.41 -13.24
CA LEU A 141 -3.80 -7.88 -14.63
C LEU A 141 -2.79 -7.07 -15.44
N GLY A 142 -2.80 -5.74 -15.29
CA GLY A 142 -1.85 -4.85 -15.95
C GLY A 142 -0.40 -5.14 -15.55
N LEU A 143 -0.16 -5.39 -14.26
CA LEU A 143 1.15 -5.79 -13.73
C LEU A 143 1.63 -7.12 -14.32
N LEU A 144 0.75 -8.13 -14.41
CA LEU A 144 1.09 -9.42 -15.03
C LEU A 144 1.47 -9.23 -16.51
N CYS A 145 0.65 -8.52 -17.28
CA CYS A 145 0.94 -8.25 -18.69
C CYS A 145 2.26 -7.48 -18.87
N ALA A 146 2.55 -6.52 -18.00
CA ALA A 146 3.81 -5.78 -18.03
C ALA A 146 5.02 -6.67 -17.68
N ALA A 147 4.87 -7.63 -16.78
CA ALA A 147 5.90 -8.61 -16.43
C ALA A 147 6.14 -9.62 -17.57
N GLU A 148 5.10 -9.97 -18.32
CA GLU A 148 5.18 -10.80 -19.53
C GLU A 148 5.71 -10.04 -20.76
N GLY A 149 5.90 -8.73 -20.66
CA GLY A 149 6.33 -7.87 -21.77
C GLY A 149 5.22 -7.46 -22.74
N ASN A 150 3.97 -7.84 -22.47
CA ASN A 150 2.81 -7.42 -23.25
C ASN A 150 2.33 -6.02 -22.82
N PHE A 151 3.07 -5.00 -23.25
CA PHE A 151 2.83 -3.63 -22.82
C PHE A 151 1.50 -3.05 -23.32
N GLU A 152 0.96 -3.50 -24.45
CA GLU A 152 -0.33 -3.02 -24.97
C GLU A 152 -1.46 -3.43 -24.02
N GLN A 153 -1.52 -4.72 -23.65
CA GLN A 153 -2.51 -5.21 -22.69
C GLN A 153 -2.29 -4.63 -21.30
N ALA A 154 -1.02 -4.44 -20.90
CA ALA A 154 -0.72 -3.77 -19.64
C ALA A 154 -1.32 -2.37 -19.57
N LEU A 155 -1.13 -1.55 -20.61
CA LEU A 155 -1.69 -0.20 -20.68
C LEU A 155 -3.23 -0.20 -20.72
N TYR A 156 -3.84 -1.16 -21.42
CA TYR A 156 -5.30 -1.31 -21.42
C TYR A 156 -5.83 -1.57 -19.99
N HIS A 157 -5.24 -2.52 -19.27
CA HIS A 157 -5.68 -2.84 -17.92
C HIS A 157 -5.39 -1.69 -16.93
N LEU A 158 -4.22 -1.05 -17.02
CA LEU A 158 -3.86 0.08 -16.16
C LEU A 158 -4.73 1.32 -16.43
N ALA A 159 -5.15 1.56 -17.68
CA ALA A 159 -6.09 2.63 -17.99
C ALA A 159 -7.46 2.41 -17.32
N ASN A 160 -7.94 1.15 -17.31
CA ASN A 160 -9.18 0.80 -16.60
C ASN A 160 -9.02 0.93 -15.08
N ASP A 161 -7.87 0.58 -14.50
CA ASP A 161 -7.58 0.83 -13.08
C ASP A 161 -7.68 2.33 -12.76
N ILE A 162 -6.97 3.18 -13.50
CA ILE A 162 -7.00 4.64 -13.30
C ILE A 162 -8.42 5.20 -13.45
N TYR A 163 -9.16 4.76 -14.47
CA TYR A 163 -10.54 5.21 -14.69
C TYR A 163 -11.45 4.84 -13.51
N LEU A 164 -11.45 3.57 -13.10
CA LEU A 164 -12.31 3.07 -12.02
C LEU A 164 -11.91 3.64 -10.65
N ALA A 165 -10.61 3.77 -10.39
CA ALA A 165 -10.08 4.38 -9.15
C ALA A 165 -10.47 5.86 -9.08
N SER A 166 -10.25 6.62 -10.16
CA SER A 166 -10.58 8.04 -10.19
C SER A 166 -12.07 8.31 -10.09
N SER A 167 -12.93 7.44 -10.67
CA SER A 167 -14.38 7.57 -10.51
C SER A 167 -14.86 7.25 -9.09
N THR A 168 -14.12 6.43 -8.34
CA THR A 168 -14.51 5.96 -7.00
C THR A 168 -13.96 6.86 -5.90
N PHE A 169 -12.68 7.23 -5.99
CA PHE A 169 -11.94 7.91 -4.93
C PHE A 169 -11.57 9.36 -5.31
N GLY A 170 -11.76 9.74 -6.58
CA GLY A 170 -11.40 11.04 -7.12
C GLY A 170 -10.02 11.05 -7.78
N LEU A 171 -9.80 12.01 -8.68
CA LEU A 171 -8.58 12.12 -9.50
C LEU A 171 -7.28 12.27 -8.69
N LYS A 172 -7.35 12.94 -7.53
CA LYS A 172 -6.18 13.23 -6.67
C LYS A 172 -6.08 12.30 -5.46
N SER A 173 -6.58 11.07 -5.58
CA SER A 173 -6.56 10.05 -4.55
C SER A 173 -5.30 9.20 -4.63
N ILE A 174 -4.85 8.67 -3.48
CA ILE A 174 -3.71 7.76 -3.41
C ILE A 174 -3.98 6.51 -4.26
N GLU A 175 -5.23 6.03 -4.26
CA GLU A 175 -5.68 4.88 -5.02
C GLU A 175 -5.50 5.07 -6.52
N THR A 176 -5.75 6.28 -7.04
CA THR A 176 -5.52 6.62 -8.46
C THR A 176 -4.03 6.72 -8.78
N SER A 177 -3.21 7.20 -7.84
CA SER A 177 -1.76 7.33 -8.03
C SER A 177 -1.07 5.99 -8.32
N GLY A 178 -1.53 4.88 -7.71
CA GLY A 178 -0.95 3.55 -7.95
C GLY A 178 -1.07 3.11 -9.41
N GLY A 179 -2.21 3.35 -10.05
CA GLY A 179 -2.41 3.05 -11.47
C GLY A 179 -1.53 3.92 -12.37
N CYS A 180 -1.45 5.22 -12.08
CA CYS A 180 -0.57 6.16 -12.78
C CYS A 180 0.91 5.76 -12.68
N PHE A 181 1.36 5.34 -11.50
CA PHE A 181 2.73 4.89 -11.26
C PHE A 181 3.09 3.66 -12.09
N HIS A 182 2.24 2.63 -12.08
CA HIS A 182 2.49 1.44 -12.88
C HIS A 182 2.42 1.73 -14.39
N MET A 183 1.53 2.63 -14.82
CA MET A 183 1.47 3.06 -16.22
C MET A 183 2.73 3.81 -16.63
N ALA A 184 3.27 4.67 -15.75
CA ALA A 184 4.54 5.36 -15.96
C ALA A 184 5.70 4.35 -16.12
N ASN A 185 5.76 3.31 -15.27
CA ASN A 185 6.75 2.23 -15.38
C ASN A 185 6.69 1.52 -16.73
N VAL A 186 5.49 1.28 -17.27
CA VAL A 186 5.33 0.67 -18.60
C VAL A 186 5.86 1.60 -19.69
N PHE A 187 5.51 2.90 -19.66
CA PHE A 187 6.02 3.87 -20.63
C PHE A 187 7.54 4.09 -20.54
N PHE A 188 8.09 4.06 -19.33
CA PHE A 188 9.52 4.09 -19.09
C PHE A 188 10.23 2.89 -19.76
N ARG A 189 9.70 1.66 -19.59
CA ARG A 189 10.21 0.45 -20.27
C ARG A 189 10.08 0.52 -21.80
N GLN A 190 9.11 1.29 -22.32
CA GLN A 190 8.97 1.57 -23.75
C GLN A 190 9.88 2.72 -24.25
N ASN A 191 10.70 3.32 -23.38
CA ASN A 191 11.51 4.50 -23.68
C ASN A 191 10.70 5.75 -24.10
N LYS A 192 9.43 5.83 -23.70
CA LYS A 192 8.56 7.00 -23.89
C LYS A 192 8.65 7.92 -22.68
N MET A 193 9.82 8.54 -22.54
CA MET A 193 10.25 9.26 -21.34
C MET A 193 9.39 10.50 -21.03
N ASP A 194 8.90 11.19 -22.05
CA ASP A 194 8.01 12.35 -21.94
C ASP A 194 6.68 12.00 -21.23
N ILE A 195 6.08 10.88 -21.60
CA ILE A 195 4.84 10.39 -21.01
C ILE A 195 5.11 9.85 -19.59
N ALA A 196 6.18 9.07 -19.42
CA ALA A 196 6.56 8.52 -18.12
C ALA A 196 6.83 9.64 -17.10
N ASP A 197 7.62 10.65 -17.47
CA ASP A 197 7.94 11.80 -16.62
C ASP A 197 6.68 12.57 -16.19
N SER A 198 5.73 12.76 -17.12
CA SER A 198 4.48 13.45 -16.82
C SER A 198 3.63 12.67 -15.82
N LEU A 199 3.55 11.34 -15.96
CA LEU A 199 2.81 10.49 -15.03
C LEU A 199 3.51 10.40 -13.66
N TYR A 200 4.85 10.31 -13.61
CA TYR A 200 5.58 10.36 -12.35
C TYR A 200 5.44 11.70 -11.63
N ALA A 201 5.34 12.81 -12.37
CA ALA A 201 5.04 14.12 -11.79
C ALA A 201 3.64 14.13 -11.14
N GLU A 202 2.62 13.64 -11.83
CA GLU A 202 1.26 13.53 -11.28
C GLU A 202 1.22 12.66 -10.02
N VAL A 203 1.89 11.50 -10.04
CA VAL A 203 2.02 10.62 -8.86
C VAL A 203 2.67 11.37 -7.70
N THR A 204 3.76 12.10 -7.98
CA THR A 204 4.46 12.90 -6.97
C THR A 204 3.56 13.98 -6.39
N ASP A 205 2.79 14.68 -7.22
CA ASP A 205 1.90 15.75 -6.80
C ASP A 205 0.74 15.22 -5.92
N ILE A 206 0.19 14.05 -6.24
CA ILE A 206 -0.84 13.39 -5.42
C ILE A 206 -0.28 13.05 -4.03
N TRP A 207 0.88 12.37 -3.97
CA TRP A 207 1.52 12.02 -2.70
C TRP A 207 1.94 13.27 -1.91
N HIS A 208 2.49 14.28 -2.58
CA HIS A 208 2.90 15.54 -1.97
C HIS A 208 1.71 16.24 -1.31
N ALA A 209 0.58 16.35 -2.00
CA ALA A 209 -0.65 16.94 -1.46
C ALA A 209 -1.19 16.17 -0.24
N PHE A 210 -1.20 14.84 -0.32
CA PHE A 210 -1.62 13.97 0.79
C PHE A 210 -0.72 14.16 2.02
N LEU A 211 0.60 14.07 1.84
CA LEU A 211 1.58 14.18 2.92
C LEU A 211 1.59 15.58 3.54
N THR A 212 1.44 16.63 2.73
CA THR A 212 1.30 18.01 3.22
C THR A 212 0.12 18.13 4.18
N LYS A 213 -1.04 17.59 3.79
CA LYS A 213 -2.25 17.59 4.65
C LYS A 213 -2.03 16.79 5.94
N SER A 214 -1.34 15.65 5.85
CA SER A 214 -1.03 14.80 7.01
C SER A 214 -0.11 15.51 8.01
N VAL A 215 0.96 16.17 7.54
CA VAL A 215 1.88 16.94 8.40
C VAL A 215 1.13 18.10 9.08
N GLN A 216 0.33 18.87 8.33
CA GLN A 216 -0.48 19.97 8.87
C GLN A 216 -1.46 19.48 9.95
N THR A 217 -2.10 18.34 9.72
CA THR A 217 -3.03 17.73 10.69
C THR A 217 -2.29 17.34 11.97
N GLN A 218 -1.12 16.69 11.86
CA GLN A 218 -0.30 16.33 13.01
C GLN A 218 0.13 17.57 13.81
N GLU A 219 0.55 18.64 13.15
CA GLU A 219 0.90 19.90 13.82
C GLU A 219 -0.27 20.50 14.60
N GLN A 220 -1.49 20.50 14.03
CA GLN A 220 -2.69 21.02 14.71
C GLN A 220 -3.05 20.19 15.94
N ILE A 221 -2.89 18.88 15.87
CA ILE A 221 -3.08 17.98 17.02
C ILE A 221 -2.06 18.30 18.13
N HIS A 222 -0.79 18.50 17.78
CA HIS A 222 0.22 18.86 18.79
C HIS A 222 -0.03 20.22 19.43
N LYS A 223 -0.44 21.24 18.64
CA LYS A 223 -0.79 22.57 19.16
C LYS A 223 -1.97 22.50 20.13
N SER A 224 -3.03 21.79 19.76
CA SER A 224 -4.22 21.65 20.62
C SER A 224 -4.00 20.78 21.87
N ARG A 225 -3.08 19.79 21.81
CA ARG A 225 -2.66 18.99 22.98
C ARG A 225 -1.78 19.78 23.95
N ALA A 226 -0.95 20.70 23.45
CA ALA A 226 -0.18 21.62 24.30
C ALA A 226 -1.10 22.60 25.08
N GLU A 227 -2.31 22.83 24.57
CA GLU A 227 -3.31 23.73 25.15
C GLU A 227 -4.35 23.03 26.06
N LYS A 228 -4.36 21.68 26.13
CA LYS A 228 -5.32 20.90 26.95
C LYS A 228 -4.64 19.94 27.94
N SER A 229 -5.19 19.88 29.15
CA SER A 229 -4.76 19.05 30.28
C SER A 229 -4.72 17.53 29.95
N PRO A 230 -3.83 16.71 30.57
CA PRO A 230 -3.39 15.39 30.08
C PRO A 230 -4.39 14.21 30.09
N PHE A 231 -5.70 14.44 30.09
CA PHE A 231 -6.70 13.35 30.09
C PHE A 231 -7.58 13.38 28.84
N THR A 232 -7.09 12.80 27.74
CA THR A 232 -7.93 12.20 26.71
C THR A 232 -7.16 11.08 26.03
N GLU A 233 -7.80 9.91 26.00
CA GLU A 233 -7.32 8.61 25.54
C GLU A 233 -6.71 8.65 24.13
N ASP A 234 -5.69 7.81 23.96
CA ASP A 234 -4.98 7.59 22.71
C ASP A 234 -5.96 7.19 21.61
N LYS A 235 -6.13 8.09 20.64
CA LYS A 235 -6.89 7.82 19.43
C LYS A 235 -6.15 6.75 18.64
N GLU A 236 -6.78 5.60 18.47
CA GLU A 236 -6.29 4.47 17.66
C GLU A 236 -5.61 4.98 16.40
N ILE A 237 -4.31 4.67 16.27
CA ILE A 237 -3.56 4.83 15.04
C ILE A 237 -4.26 3.91 14.03
N SER A 238 -4.91 4.51 13.03
CA SER A 238 -5.52 3.77 11.93
C SER A 238 -4.49 2.80 11.33
N GLU A 239 -4.78 1.50 11.36
CA GLU A 239 -3.93 0.42 10.81
C GLU A 239 -3.62 0.61 9.31
N ASP A 240 -4.43 1.41 8.59
CA ASP A 240 -4.18 1.80 7.20
C ASP A 240 -2.90 2.63 7.01
N THR A 241 -2.35 3.22 8.08
CA THR A 241 -1.20 4.14 7.98
C THR A 241 0.10 3.41 7.61
N GLU A 242 0.32 2.20 8.11
CA GLU A 242 1.61 1.49 7.91
C GLU A 242 1.74 0.93 6.48
N ALA A 243 0.66 0.39 5.92
CA ALA A 243 0.65 -0.07 4.53
C ALA A 243 0.78 1.10 3.54
N GLN A 244 0.07 2.20 3.79
CA GLN A 244 0.20 3.44 3.00
C GLN A 244 1.60 4.04 3.09
N GLN A 245 2.23 3.99 4.26
CA GLN A 245 3.62 4.40 4.44
C GLN A 245 4.57 3.57 3.59
N ALA A 246 4.42 2.24 3.60
CA ALA A 246 5.28 1.35 2.83
C ALA A 246 5.10 1.61 1.32
N GLU A 247 3.86 1.78 0.86
CA GLU A 247 3.55 2.16 -0.53
C GLU A 247 4.19 3.50 -0.92
N ALA A 248 3.99 4.54 -0.11
CA ALA A 248 4.56 5.85 -0.33
C ALA A 248 6.09 5.80 -0.41
N THR A 249 6.71 5.03 0.48
CA THR A 249 8.18 4.83 0.52
C THR A 249 8.64 4.17 -0.78
N GLN A 250 7.98 3.10 -1.21
CA GLN A 250 8.36 2.39 -2.43
C GLN A 250 8.20 3.26 -3.68
N VAL A 251 7.02 3.88 -3.84
CA VAL A 251 6.68 4.70 -5.01
C VAL A 251 7.61 5.92 -5.11
N LEU A 252 7.76 6.69 -4.03
CA LEU A 252 8.54 7.92 -4.06
C LEU A 252 10.05 7.65 -4.23
N ASN A 253 10.59 6.59 -3.62
CA ASN A 253 11.99 6.22 -3.86
C ASN A 253 12.20 5.74 -5.30
N ALA A 254 11.29 4.93 -5.85
CA ALA A 254 11.40 4.50 -7.25
C ALA A 254 11.36 5.68 -8.23
N VAL A 255 10.48 6.66 -7.98
CA VAL A 255 10.44 7.90 -8.78
C VAL A 255 11.73 8.70 -8.61
N LEU A 256 12.28 8.81 -7.40
CA LEU A 256 13.54 9.50 -7.15
C LEU A 256 14.69 8.84 -7.93
N ASP A 257 14.84 7.51 -7.83
CA ASP A 257 15.89 6.75 -8.51
C ASP A 257 15.84 6.97 -10.04
N ILE A 258 14.64 6.94 -10.62
CA ILE A 258 14.43 7.19 -12.05
C ILE A 258 14.84 8.61 -12.43
N ARG A 259 14.47 9.61 -11.61
CA ARG A 259 14.80 11.01 -11.86
C ARG A 259 16.30 11.29 -11.73
N GLU A 260 16.96 10.71 -10.74
CA GLU A 260 18.41 10.84 -10.57
C GLU A 260 19.19 10.24 -11.73
N GLN A 261 18.69 9.13 -12.30
CA GLN A 261 19.29 8.46 -13.46
C GLN A 261 18.92 9.11 -14.81
N ALA A 262 17.95 10.03 -14.84
CA ALA A 262 17.49 10.63 -16.09
C ALA A 262 18.55 11.52 -16.74
N LEU A 263 18.70 11.40 -18.06
CA LEU A 263 19.62 12.25 -18.85
C LEU A 263 19.23 13.73 -18.78
N LYS A 264 17.93 14.02 -18.75
CA LYS A 264 17.41 15.38 -18.62
C LYS A 264 17.03 15.63 -17.17
N GLN A 265 17.93 16.32 -16.46
CA GLN A 265 17.73 16.69 -15.08
C GLN A 265 16.62 17.74 -14.96
N GLN A 266 15.65 17.48 -14.07
CA GLN A 266 14.58 18.40 -13.70
C GLN A 266 14.67 18.68 -12.20
N PRO A 267 15.49 19.67 -11.78
CA PRO A 267 15.79 19.90 -10.37
C PRO A 267 14.56 20.26 -9.54
N GLY A 268 13.58 20.97 -10.12
CA GLY A 268 12.33 21.33 -9.42
C GLY A 268 11.46 20.11 -9.10
N GLU A 269 11.27 19.22 -10.09
CA GLU A 269 10.52 17.96 -9.91
C GLU A 269 11.24 17.02 -8.93
N THR A 270 12.57 16.92 -9.03
CA THR A 270 13.40 16.12 -8.12
C THR A 270 13.29 16.63 -6.68
N ALA A 271 13.35 17.95 -6.48
CA ALA A 271 13.16 18.55 -5.17
C ALA A 271 11.76 18.32 -4.59
N ARG A 272 10.72 18.25 -5.44
CA ARG A 272 9.35 17.93 -4.99
C ARG A 272 9.25 16.50 -4.46
N VAL A 273 9.86 15.52 -5.15
CA VAL A 273 9.92 14.12 -4.67
C VAL A 273 10.67 14.04 -3.34
N LEU A 274 11.84 14.70 -3.24
CA LEU A 274 12.61 14.75 -2.00
C LEU A 274 11.85 15.41 -0.84
N HIS A 275 11.09 16.47 -1.13
CA HIS A 275 10.22 17.10 -0.14
C HIS A 275 9.09 16.16 0.32
N ALA A 276 8.47 15.42 -0.61
CA ALA A 276 7.48 14.39 -0.25
C ALA A 276 8.10 13.31 0.65
N LEU A 277 9.28 12.79 0.29
CA LEU A 277 10.02 11.83 1.13
C LEU A 277 10.38 12.40 2.51
N ALA A 278 10.79 13.67 2.58
CA ALA A 278 11.09 14.33 3.87
C ALA A 278 9.85 14.40 4.77
N MET A 279 8.68 14.74 4.21
CA MET A 279 7.41 14.73 4.94
C MET A 279 7.04 13.32 5.41
N LEU A 280 7.19 12.32 4.53
CA LEU A 280 6.95 10.92 4.88
C LEU A 280 7.83 10.47 6.04
N TYR A 281 9.15 10.70 5.96
CA TYR A 281 10.09 10.32 7.02
C TYR A 281 9.82 11.06 8.33
N TYR A 282 9.37 12.32 8.27
CA TYR A 282 8.95 13.06 9.46
C TYR A 282 7.69 12.46 10.13
N LEU A 283 6.69 12.07 9.34
CA LEU A 283 5.45 11.45 9.85
C LEU A 283 5.72 10.13 10.57
N VAL A 284 6.70 9.37 10.09
CA VAL A 284 7.07 8.05 10.63
C VAL A 284 8.17 8.15 11.70
N MET A 285 8.53 9.38 12.09
CA MET A 285 9.51 9.71 13.12
C MET A 285 10.96 9.27 12.81
N ASP A 286 11.30 9.03 11.54
CA ASP A 286 12.69 8.88 11.07
C ASP A 286 13.29 10.28 10.79
N LEU A 287 13.59 11.02 11.86
CA LEU A 287 14.03 12.41 11.77
C LEU A 287 15.37 12.56 11.04
N SER A 288 16.24 11.56 11.09
CA SER A 288 17.51 11.55 10.39
C SER A 288 17.31 11.59 8.89
N LYS A 289 16.51 10.66 8.34
CA LYS A 289 16.21 10.65 6.90
C LYS A 289 15.36 11.84 6.49
N ALA A 290 14.43 12.28 7.33
CA ALA A 290 13.63 13.47 7.06
C ALA A 290 14.52 14.70 6.86
N TYR A 291 15.52 14.88 7.72
CA TYR A 291 16.48 15.97 7.62
C TYR A 291 17.35 15.86 6.35
N GLU A 292 17.86 14.66 6.06
CA GLU A 292 18.67 14.42 4.85
C GLU A 292 17.89 14.74 3.56
N MET A 293 16.67 14.23 3.41
CA MET A 293 15.86 14.48 2.21
C MET A 293 15.43 15.94 2.13
N GLY A 294 15.07 16.56 3.26
CA GLY A 294 14.66 17.96 3.33
C GLY A 294 15.80 18.92 2.96
N THR A 295 17.02 18.64 3.42
CA THR A 295 18.20 19.46 3.08
C THR A 295 18.57 19.35 1.60
N LYS A 296 18.58 18.13 1.04
CA LYS A 296 18.78 17.92 -0.41
C LYS A 296 17.74 18.67 -1.24
N ALA A 297 16.46 18.59 -0.87
CA ALA A 297 15.38 19.33 -1.54
C ALA A 297 15.59 20.85 -1.47
N PHE A 298 15.98 21.35 -0.29
CA PHE A 298 16.22 22.77 -0.07
C PHE A 298 17.40 23.30 -0.89
N ASP A 299 18.50 22.56 -0.96
CA ASP A 299 19.70 22.97 -1.70
C ASP A 299 19.49 22.93 -3.21
N LEU A 300 18.69 21.98 -3.73
CA LEU A 300 18.28 21.97 -5.14
C LEU A 300 17.42 23.18 -5.50
N LEU A 301 16.45 23.55 -4.63
CA LEU A 301 15.56 24.67 -4.91
C LEU A 301 16.21 26.04 -4.73
N LYS A 302 17.26 26.19 -3.90
CA LYS A 302 18.04 27.44 -3.81
C LYS A 302 18.63 27.86 -5.15
N GLN A 303 18.95 26.89 -6.01
CA GLN A 303 19.53 27.15 -7.32
C GLN A 303 18.46 27.59 -8.34
N LEU A 304 17.18 27.53 -7.97
CA LEU A 304 16.03 27.86 -8.81
C LEU A 304 15.40 29.20 -8.41
N PRO A 305 14.74 29.92 -9.34
CA PRO A 305 14.16 31.25 -9.06
C PRO A 305 12.91 31.24 -8.16
N GLN A 306 12.34 30.07 -7.84
CA GLN A 306 11.02 29.93 -7.22
C GLN A 306 11.08 29.90 -5.68
N GLN A 307 10.83 31.06 -5.05
CA GLN A 307 10.96 31.24 -3.59
C GLN A 307 9.87 30.56 -2.74
N GLU A 308 8.63 30.42 -3.23
CA GLU A 308 7.51 29.90 -2.41
C GLU A 308 7.72 28.45 -1.94
N SER A 309 8.38 27.64 -2.76
CA SER A 309 8.69 26.24 -2.45
C SER A 309 9.73 26.07 -1.34
N LEU A 310 10.66 27.04 -1.20
CA LEU A 310 11.71 27.03 -0.18
C LEU A 310 11.16 27.26 1.23
N GLU A 311 10.11 28.08 1.37
CA GLU A 311 9.51 28.35 2.67
C GLU A 311 8.89 27.09 3.29
N ALA A 312 8.19 26.29 2.49
CA ALA A 312 7.53 25.07 2.96
C ALA A 312 8.56 24.06 3.51
N ILE A 313 9.64 23.83 2.76
CA ILE A 313 10.73 22.93 3.18
C ILE A 313 11.46 23.51 4.40
N GLY A 314 11.70 24.82 4.43
CA GLY A 314 12.31 25.49 5.57
C GLY A 314 11.49 25.37 6.85
N ARG A 315 10.15 25.41 6.76
CA ARG A 315 9.24 25.15 7.89
C ARG A 315 9.35 23.70 8.36
N LEU A 316 9.36 22.73 7.43
CA LEU A 316 9.53 21.31 7.77
C LEU A 316 10.87 21.04 8.48
N LEU A 317 11.98 21.60 7.98
CA LEU A 317 13.30 21.45 8.61
C LEU A 317 13.35 22.03 10.03
N LYS A 318 12.69 23.16 10.27
CA LYS A 318 12.55 23.72 11.63
C LYS A 318 11.77 22.78 12.55
N LEU A 319 10.71 22.15 12.05
CA LEU A 319 9.92 21.18 12.82
C LEU A 319 10.73 19.94 13.18
N ILE A 320 11.47 19.39 12.22
CA ILE A 320 12.38 18.25 12.44
C ILE A 320 13.39 18.58 13.55
N ASN A 321 14.03 19.74 13.49
CA ASN A 321 15.02 20.18 14.49
C ASN A 321 14.41 20.54 15.86
N SER A 322 13.11 20.82 15.92
CA SER A 322 12.43 21.18 17.18
C SER A 322 12.00 19.96 17.99
N LYS A 323 12.02 18.76 17.39
CA LYS A 323 11.75 17.51 18.09
C LYS A 323 13.04 17.00 18.76
N PRO A 324 12.97 16.56 20.04
CA PRO A 324 14.14 16.11 20.80
C PRO A 324 14.74 14.80 20.30
#